data_AF-D6ZGV6-F1
#
_entry.id   AF-D6ZGV6-F1
#
_cell.length_a   1.000
_cell.length_b   1.000
_cell.length_c   1.000
_cell.angle_alpha   90.00
_cell.angle_beta   90.00
_cell.angle_gamma   90.00
#
_symmetry.space_group_name_H-M   'P 1'
#
loop_
_entity.id
_entity.type
_entity.pdbx_description
1 polymer ?
#
loop_
_entity_poly.entity_id
_entity_poly.type
_entity_poly.pdbx_seq_one_letter_code
_entity_poly.pdbx_strand_id
1 'polypeptide(L)'
;MANSRKFVAVTRDVSLTVKRADSFNISYVNCEKGNFKIEEDQNGIRLIQTEKISPFYWLQWLTKGSPEVIVTLPESIDICEIEAESNQAIITDIKTDKIYAEVQNGKVEARNIEANDVFLKCLNGSAVAKNVEVAHVCTVETINGASVLEGLIAKDAGLEVACENGITEISDKNKANLGYKSDECAHYVVHCLNGKAVVK
;
A
#
# COMPACT_ATOMS: atom_id res chain seq x y z
N MET A 1 4.19 -25.47 12.36
CA MET A 1 3.81 -24.28 11.58
C MET A 1 4.57 -23.13 12.19
N ALA A 2 5.46 -22.49 11.43
CA ALA A 2 6.06 -21.24 11.90
C ALA A 2 4.91 -20.22 12.01
N ASN A 3 4.78 -19.54 13.16
CA ASN A 3 3.84 -18.43 13.26
C ASN A 3 4.33 -17.33 12.31
N SER A 4 3.54 -17.04 11.27
CA SER A 4 3.85 -15.94 10.36
C SER A 4 3.93 -14.65 11.16
N ARG A 5 5.06 -13.95 11.12
CA ARG A 5 5.20 -12.70 11.87
C ARG A 5 4.63 -11.55 11.06
N LYS A 6 3.98 -10.63 11.76
CA LYS A 6 3.19 -9.56 11.15
C LYS A 6 3.71 -8.19 11.55
N PHE A 7 3.78 -7.28 10.59
CA PHE A 7 3.86 -5.85 10.86
C PHE A 7 2.47 -5.23 10.75
N VAL A 8 2.09 -4.44 11.75
CA VAL A 8 0.84 -3.66 11.74
C VAL A 8 1.17 -2.21 12.02
N ALA A 9 0.68 -1.32 11.18
CA ALA A 9 0.75 0.12 11.40
C ALA A 9 -0.64 0.75 11.44
N VAL A 10 -0.87 1.62 12.42
CA VAL A 10 -2.04 2.48 12.48
C VAL A 10 -1.58 3.93 12.58
N THR A 11 -1.83 4.72 11.53
CA THR A 11 -1.48 6.15 11.49
C THR A 11 -2.72 7.02 11.35
N ARG A 12 -2.62 8.27 11.80
CA ARG A 12 -3.73 9.23 11.79
C ARG A 12 -3.48 10.35 10.80
N ASP A 13 -2.39 11.07 10.98
CA ASP A 13 -2.09 12.30 10.25
C ASP A 13 -0.61 12.43 9.87
N VAL A 14 0.07 11.28 9.73
CA VAL A 14 1.43 11.18 9.21
C VAL A 14 1.49 10.32 7.97
N SER A 15 2.44 10.61 7.10
CA SER A 15 2.79 9.68 6.03
C SER A 15 3.57 8.50 6.61
N LEU A 16 3.39 7.32 6.03
CA LEU A 16 4.10 6.11 6.39
C LEU A 16 4.80 5.55 5.16
N THR A 17 6.10 5.30 5.27
CA THR A 17 6.87 4.57 4.26
C THR A 17 7.40 3.29 4.86
N VAL A 18 7.12 2.14 4.26
CA VAL A 18 7.57 0.81 4.69
C VAL A 18 8.44 0.19 3.60
N LYS A 19 9.62 -0.31 3.98
CA LYS A 19 10.56 -0.98 3.06
C LYS A 19 11.32 -2.12 3.71
N ARG A 20 11.95 -3.00 2.94
CA ARG A 20 12.79 -4.09 3.46
C ARG A 20 14.18 -3.58 3.89
N ALA A 21 14.74 -4.17 4.95
CA ALA A 21 16.14 -4.05 5.34
C ALA A 21 16.59 -5.27 6.17
N ASP A 22 17.87 -5.33 6.56
CA ASP A 22 18.41 -6.43 7.37
C ASP A 22 17.80 -6.49 8.79
N SER A 23 17.37 -5.33 9.30
CA SER A 23 16.83 -5.21 10.66
C SER A 23 15.64 -4.26 10.73
N PHE A 24 14.84 -4.45 11.77
CA PHE A 24 13.79 -3.50 12.11
C PHE A 24 14.37 -2.15 12.53
N ASN A 25 13.85 -1.06 11.96
CA ASN A 25 14.17 0.30 12.37
C ASN A 25 13.00 1.25 12.07
N ILE A 26 12.92 2.34 12.83
CA ILE A 26 11.95 3.42 12.61
C ILE A 26 12.70 4.76 12.61
N SER A 27 12.50 5.54 11.55
CA SER A 27 12.96 6.93 11.44
C SER A 27 11.76 7.88 11.42
N TYR A 28 11.90 9.02 12.11
CA TYR A 28 10.87 10.03 12.24
C TYR A 28 11.32 11.31 11.55
N VAL A 29 10.50 11.83 10.64
CA VAL A 29 10.76 13.04 9.88
C VAL A 29 9.65 14.04 10.20
N ASN A 30 10.02 15.19 10.78
CA ASN A 30 9.10 16.26 11.18
C ASN A 30 7.92 15.80 12.07
N CYS A 31 8.11 14.73 12.83
CA CYS A 31 7.16 14.22 13.82
C CYS A 31 7.91 13.73 15.06
N GLU A 32 7.24 13.75 16.21
CA GLU A 32 7.84 13.38 17.49
C GLU A 32 7.66 11.89 17.75
N LYS A 33 8.75 11.19 18.10
CA LYS A 33 8.72 9.76 18.46
C LYS A 33 7.72 9.46 19.59
N GLY A 34 7.50 10.41 20.51
CA GLY A 34 6.57 10.26 21.63
C GLY A 34 5.11 10.06 21.21
N ASN A 35 4.75 10.43 19.97
CA ASN A 35 3.38 10.28 19.44
C ASN A 35 3.08 8.84 18.98
N PHE A 36 4.03 7.92 19.14
CA PHE A 36 3.93 6.56 18.62
C PHE A 36 4.21 5.53 19.72
N LYS A 37 3.35 4.52 19.79
CA LYS A 37 3.56 3.31 20.58
C LYS A 37 4.09 2.20 19.67
N ILE A 38 5.16 1.54 20.11
CA ILE A 38 5.75 0.39 19.43
C ILE A 38 5.64 -0.81 20.36
N GLU A 39 5.11 -1.92 19.84
CA GLU A 39 5.07 -3.21 20.53
C GLU A 39 5.77 -4.23 19.62
N GLU A 40 6.78 -4.93 20.15
CA GLU A 40 7.45 -6.02 19.44
C GLU A 40 7.40 -7.28 20.30
N ASP A 41 6.88 -8.36 19.74
CA ASP A 41 6.79 -9.66 20.38
C ASP A 41 7.05 -10.80 19.37
N GLN A 42 6.78 -12.03 19.80
CA GLN A 42 6.91 -13.23 18.98
C GLN A 42 5.95 -13.26 17.78
N ASN A 43 4.83 -12.53 17.83
CA ASN A 43 3.83 -12.46 16.77
C ASN A 43 4.17 -11.38 15.73
N GLY A 44 5.01 -10.41 16.10
CA GLY A 44 5.49 -9.39 15.16
C GLY A 44 5.67 -8.02 15.78
N ILE A 45 5.39 -6.99 14.98
CA ILE A 45 5.65 -5.59 15.30
C ILE A 45 4.37 -4.79 15.08
N ARG A 46 3.99 -3.97 16.08
CA ARG A 46 2.88 -3.01 16.00
C ARG A 46 3.41 -1.60 16.19
N LEU A 47 3.08 -0.72 15.24
CA LEU A 47 3.32 0.72 15.31
C LEU A 47 1.97 1.44 15.34
N ILE A 48 1.67 2.15 16.42
CA ILE A 48 0.38 2.85 16.57
C ILE A 48 0.66 4.31 16.89
N GLN A 49 0.15 5.21 16.06
CA GLN A 49 0.14 6.64 16.38
C GLN A 49 -0.92 6.92 17.46
N THR A 50 -0.47 7.28 18.66
CA THR A 50 -1.35 7.54 19.81
C THR A 50 -1.94 8.94 19.79
N GLU A 51 -1.19 9.91 19.27
CA GLU A 51 -1.57 11.33 19.24
C GLU A 51 -1.43 11.92 17.83
N LYS A 52 -2.42 12.71 17.42
CA LYS A 52 -2.32 13.50 16.18
C LYS A 52 -1.24 14.57 16.35
N ILE A 53 -0.60 14.95 15.27
CA ILE A 53 0.37 16.03 15.32
C ILE A 53 -0.35 17.32 15.69
N SER A 54 0.26 18.06 16.62
CA SER A 54 -0.31 19.33 17.08
C SER A 54 -0.51 20.26 15.88
N PRO A 55 -1.72 20.84 15.72
CA PRO A 55 -2.06 21.64 14.55
C PRO A 55 -1.13 22.84 14.41
N PHE A 56 -0.51 23.33 15.48
CA PHE A 56 0.45 24.44 15.45
C PHE A 56 1.75 24.12 14.70
N TYR A 57 2.07 22.85 14.46
CA TYR A 57 3.24 22.44 13.68
C TYR A 57 3.04 22.56 12.15
N TRP A 58 1.84 22.89 11.68
CA TRP A 58 1.57 23.08 10.25
C TRP A 58 2.47 24.14 9.59
N LEU A 59 2.83 25.19 10.34
CA LEU A 59 3.77 26.22 9.89
C LEU A 59 5.18 25.65 9.64
N GLN A 60 5.58 24.63 10.40
CA GLN A 60 6.86 23.95 10.18
C GLN A 60 6.80 23.06 8.94
N TRP A 61 5.65 22.49 8.59
CA TRP A 61 5.52 21.65 7.39
C TRP A 61 5.73 22.42 6.09
N LEU A 62 5.32 23.70 6.06
CA LEU A 62 5.56 24.56 4.89
C LEU A 62 7.05 24.75 4.57
N THR A 63 7.93 24.62 5.56
CA THR A 63 9.37 24.84 5.40
C THR A 63 10.20 23.56 5.47
N LYS A 64 9.75 22.55 6.23
CA LYS A 64 10.47 21.29 6.46
C LYS A 64 9.89 20.09 5.71
N GLY A 65 8.70 20.22 5.12
CA GLY A 65 7.96 19.13 4.49
C GLY A 65 6.98 18.44 5.44
N SER A 66 6.15 17.57 4.86
CA SER A 66 5.12 16.81 5.59
C SER A 66 5.72 15.86 6.63
N PRO A 67 4.98 15.54 7.70
CA PRO A 67 5.42 14.57 8.68
C PRO A 67 5.40 13.15 8.10
N GLU A 68 6.46 12.39 8.36
CA GLU A 68 6.63 11.04 7.83
C GLU A 68 7.28 10.12 8.86
N VAL A 69 6.81 8.88 8.89
CA VAL A 69 7.46 7.77 9.58
C VAL A 69 7.97 6.79 8.54
N ILE A 70 9.26 6.46 8.61
CA ILE A 70 9.90 5.50 7.71
C ILE A 70 10.23 4.26 8.52
N VAL A 71 9.65 3.13 8.15
CA VAL A 71 9.85 1.83 8.78
C VAL A 71 10.65 0.93 7.84
N THR A 72 11.69 0.30 8.38
CA THR A 72 12.36 -0.81 7.71
C THR A 72 12.02 -2.12 8.38
N LEU A 73 11.65 -3.13 7.61
CA LEU A 73 11.24 -4.45 8.12
C LEU A 73 12.31 -5.50 7.83
N PRO A 74 12.62 -6.40 8.77
CA PRO A 74 13.50 -7.55 8.54
C PRO A 74 12.78 -8.63 7.72
N GLU A 75 13.51 -9.52 7.06
CA GLU A 75 12.95 -10.63 6.26
C GLU A 75 12.00 -11.55 7.05
N SER A 76 12.14 -11.61 8.38
CA SER A 76 11.28 -12.44 9.24
C SER A 76 9.82 -11.98 9.30
N ILE A 77 9.45 -10.85 8.69
CA ILE A 77 8.07 -10.36 8.63
C ILE A 77 7.44 -10.80 7.31
N ASP A 78 6.38 -11.62 7.43
CA ASP A 78 5.65 -12.25 6.33
C ASP A 78 4.41 -11.44 5.92
N ILE A 79 3.80 -10.70 6.86
CA ILE A 79 2.55 -9.98 6.62
C ILE A 79 2.74 -8.50 6.96
N CYS A 80 2.32 -7.60 6.07
CA CYS A 80 2.32 -6.16 6.29
C CYS A 80 0.89 -5.62 6.24
N GLU A 81 0.39 -5.11 7.35
CA GLU A 81 -0.94 -4.48 7.43
C GLU A 81 -0.84 -3.01 7.85
N ILE A 82 -1.54 -2.14 7.13
CA ILE A 82 -1.52 -0.69 7.35
C ILE A 82 -2.94 -0.16 7.33
N GLU A 83 -3.29 0.62 8.35
CA GLU A 83 -4.49 1.45 8.40
C GLU A 83 -4.06 2.91 8.61
N ALA A 84 -4.49 3.82 7.74
CA ALA A 84 -4.19 5.24 7.86
C ALA A 84 -5.45 6.10 7.72
N GLU A 85 -5.69 7.02 8.67
CA GLU A 85 -6.82 7.96 8.55
C GLU A 85 -6.56 9.01 7.45
N SER A 86 -5.30 9.44 7.26
CA SER A 86 -4.96 10.44 6.25
C SER A 86 -3.51 10.41 5.79
N ASN A 87 -3.19 11.21 4.76
CA ASN A 87 -1.90 11.30 4.07
C ASN A 87 -1.58 10.04 3.24
N GLN A 88 -0.34 9.57 3.28
CA GLN A 88 0.17 8.56 2.36
C GLN A 88 0.67 7.34 3.12
N ALA A 89 0.37 6.16 2.61
CA ALA A 89 1.02 4.90 2.98
C ALA A 89 1.74 4.36 1.74
N ILE A 90 3.07 4.28 1.79
CA ILE A 90 3.92 3.80 0.71
C ILE A 90 4.61 2.52 1.17
N ILE A 91 4.37 1.42 0.47
CA ILE A 91 5.04 0.13 0.67
C ILE A 91 5.95 -0.06 -0.54
N THR A 92 7.27 -0.05 -0.32
CA THR A 92 8.24 -0.06 -1.43
C THR A 92 9.37 -1.05 -1.19
N ASP A 93 9.83 -1.69 -2.26
CA ASP A 93 11.04 -2.52 -2.26
C ASP A 93 10.99 -3.60 -1.15
N ILE A 94 9.93 -4.41 -1.16
CA ILE A 94 9.66 -5.45 -0.16
C ILE A 94 9.15 -6.74 -0.80
N LYS A 95 9.65 -7.88 -0.31
CA LYS A 95 9.18 -9.23 -0.65
C LYS A 95 8.53 -9.89 0.55
N THR A 96 7.22 -10.11 0.58
CA THR A 96 6.48 -10.60 1.77
C THR A 96 5.33 -11.53 1.34
N ASP A 97 4.74 -12.32 2.23
CA ASP A 97 3.59 -13.16 1.87
C ASP A 97 2.35 -12.30 1.52
N LYS A 98 1.97 -11.37 2.40
CA LYS A 98 0.74 -10.58 2.26
C LYS A 98 0.91 -9.11 2.56
N ILE A 99 0.23 -8.26 1.78
CA ILE A 99 0.13 -6.82 2.01
C ILE A 99 -1.35 -6.43 2.06
N TYR A 100 -1.77 -5.81 3.16
CA TYR A 100 -3.05 -5.13 3.30
C TYR A 100 -2.80 -3.68 3.66
N ALA A 101 -3.32 -2.74 2.88
CA ALA A 101 -3.17 -1.33 3.19
C ALA A 101 -4.43 -0.55 2.86
N GLU A 102 -4.97 0.13 3.86
CA GLU A 102 -6.15 0.97 3.74
C GLU A 102 -5.84 2.41 4.18
N VAL A 103 -6.17 3.37 3.33
CA VAL A 103 -6.01 4.81 3.60
C VAL A 103 -7.35 5.50 3.42
N GLN A 104 -7.88 6.13 4.47
CA GLN A 104 -9.17 6.79 4.37
C GLN A 104 -9.10 8.05 3.49
N ASN A 105 -8.09 8.90 3.66
CA ASN A 105 -7.95 10.15 2.90
C ASN A 105 -6.51 10.41 2.44
N GLY A 106 -6.22 10.20 1.17
CA GLY A 106 -4.93 10.53 0.58
C GLY A 106 -4.45 9.49 -0.42
N LYS A 107 -3.41 8.73 -0.09
CA LYS A 107 -2.82 7.79 -1.06
C LYS A 107 -2.30 6.52 -0.40
N VAL A 108 -2.64 5.38 -0.98
CA VAL A 108 -1.94 4.11 -0.74
C VAL A 108 -1.15 3.74 -1.99
N GLU A 109 0.12 3.39 -1.84
CA GLU A 109 0.98 2.95 -2.94
C GLU A 109 1.77 1.70 -2.56
N ALA A 110 1.72 0.67 -3.40
CA ALA A 110 2.68 -0.41 -3.39
C ALA A 110 3.59 -0.31 -4.62
N ARG A 111 4.91 -0.35 -4.43
CA ARG A 111 5.89 -0.16 -5.50
C ARG A 111 7.06 -1.13 -5.42
N ASN A 112 7.40 -1.79 -6.52
CA ASN A 112 8.51 -2.76 -6.59
C ASN A 112 8.39 -3.82 -5.48
N ILE A 113 7.26 -4.52 -5.47
CA ILE A 113 6.97 -5.53 -4.43
C ILE A 113 6.81 -6.92 -5.04
N GLU A 114 7.13 -7.93 -4.24
CA GLU A 114 6.86 -9.34 -4.54
C GLU A 114 6.02 -9.92 -3.39
N ALA A 115 4.82 -10.43 -3.69
CA ALA A 115 3.94 -11.02 -2.68
C ALA A 115 3.01 -12.11 -3.21
N ASN A 116 2.37 -12.87 -2.32
CA ASN A 116 1.30 -13.79 -2.73
C ASN A 116 -0.04 -13.05 -2.87
N ASP A 117 -0.37 -12.21 -1.89
CA ASP A 117 -1.63 -11.44 -1.86
C ASP A 117 -1.36 -9.95 -1.59
N VAL A 118 -1.98 -9.06 -2.37
CA VAL A 118 -1.92 -7.60 -2.20
C VAL A 118 -3.33 -7.03 -2.22
N PHE A 119 -3.68 -6.27 -1.19
CA PHE A 119 -4.93 -5.51 -1.12
C PHE A 119 -4.63 -4.05 -0.75
N LEU A 120 -4.97 -3.14 -1.66
CA LEU A 120 -4.81 -1.70 -1.48
C LEU A 120 -6.16 -1.02 -1.62
N LYS A 121 -6.55 -0.26 -0.60
CA LYS A 121 -7.82 0.47 -0.56
C LYS A 121 -7.61 1.93 -0.21
N CYS A 122 -8.22 2.84 -0.96
CA CYS A 122 -8.32 4.24 -0.56
C CYS A 122 -9.75 4.76 -0.65
N LEU A 123 -10.30 5.26 0.46
CA LEU A 123 -11.69 5.77 0.45
C LEU A 123 -11.76 7.07 -0.36
N ASN A 124 -10.90 8.05 -0.07
CA ASN A 124 -10.84 9.31 -0.80
C ASN A 124 -9.41 9.62 -1.22
N GLY A 125 -9.11 9.53 -2.53
CA GLY A 125 -7.80 9.86 -3.07
C GLY A 125 -7.31 8.85 -4.10
N SER A 126 -6.24 8.10 -3.80
CA SER A 126 -5.68 7.16 -4.78
C SER A 126 -5.14 5.87 -4.18
N ALA A 127 -5.35 4.77 -4.89
CA ALA A 127 -4.70 3.49 -4.66
C ALA A 127 -3.87 3.12 -5.88
N VAL A 128 -2.57 2.87 -5.67
CA VAL A 128 -1.61 2.67 -6.78
C VAL A 128 -0.78 1.41 -6.53
N ALA A 129 -0.77 0.50 -7.49
CA ALA A 129 0.16 -0.62 -7.53
C ALA A 129 1.10 -0.45 -8.74
N LYS A 130 2.41 -0.38 -8.48
CA LYS A 130 3.45 -0.16 -9.49
C LYS A 130 4.53 -1.25 -9.44
N ASN A 131 4.76 -1.96 -10.55
CA ASN A 131 5.74 -3.05 -10.63
C ASN A 131 5.54 -4.07 -9.49
N VAL A 132 4.40 -4.76 -9.53
CA VAL A 132 3.95 -5.64 -8.46
C VAL A 132 3.93 -7.07 -8.99
N GLU A 133 4.77 -7.92 -8.42
CA GLU A 133 4.84 -9.35 -8.73
C GLU A 133 3.99 -10.10 -7.72
N VAL A 134 2.83 -10.60 -8.16
CA VAL A 134 1.84 -11.24 -7.30
C VAL A 134 1.57 -12.67 -7.73
N ALA A 135 1.67 -13.62 -6.80
CA ALA A 135 1.44 -15.03 -7.12
C ALA A 135 -0.04 -15.42 -7.19
N HIS A 136 -0.92 -14.77 -6.41
CA HIS A 136 -2.34 -15.12 -6.36
C HIS A 136 -3.26 -13.96 -6.75
N VAL A 137 -3.38 -12.93 -5.89
CA VAL A 137 -4.36 -11.85 -6.11
C VAL A 137 -3.81 -10.47 -5.74
N CYS A 138 -4.07 -9.50 -6.63
CA CYS A 138 -3.81 -8.09 -6.37
C CYS A 138 -5.11 -7.31 -6.56
N THR A 139 -5.62 -6.72 -5.48
CA THR A 139 -6.81 -5.86 -5.49
C THR A 139 -6.41 -4.42 -5.21
N VAL A 140 -6.83 -3.50 -6.08
CA VAL A 140 -6.59 -2.07 -5.96
C VAL A 140 -7.92 -1.33 -6.11
N GLU A 141 -8.38 -0.75 -5.00
CA GLU A 141 -9.75 -0.27 -4.84
C GLU A 141 -9.78 1.19 -4.37
N THR A 142 -10.71 1.98 -4.93
CA THR A 142 -11.07 3.29 -4.37
C THR A 142 -12.57 3.52 -4.32
N ILE A 143 -13.04 4.26 -3.31
CA ILE A 143 -14.43 4.76 -3.30
C ILE A 143 -14.51 6.04 -4.12
N ASN A 144 -13.72 7.06 -3.79
CA ASN A 144 -13.69 8.34 -4.49
C ASN A 144 -12.26 8.66 -4.93
N GLY A 145 -11.97 8.58 -6.23
CA GLY A 145 -10.68 8.96 -6.79
C GLY A 145 -10.14 8.00 -7.84
N ALA A 146 -8.88 7.59 -7.68
CA ALA A 146 -8.17 6.85 -8.71
C ALA A 146 -7.60 5.51 -8.22
N SER A 147 -7.90 4.43 -8.95
CA SER A 147 -7.29 3.12 -8.77
C SER A 147 -6.39 2.83 -9.96
N VAL A 148 -5.09 2.65 -9.71
CA VAL A 148 -4.07 2.54 -10.77
C VAL A 148 -3.25 1.27 -10.59
N LEU A 149 -3.14 0.49 -11.66
CA LEU A 149 -2.23 -0.66 -11.75
C LEU A 149 -1.30 -0.45 -12.94
N GLU A 150 0.00 -0.33 -12.67
CA GLU A 150 1.01 -0.06 -13.70
C GLU A 150 2.28 -0.92 -13.55
N GLY A 151 2.96 -1.19 -14.67
CA GLY A 151 4.29 -1.80 -14.66
C GLY A 151 4.31 -3.29 -15.03
N LEU A 152 5.29 -4.03 -14.50
CA LEU A 152 5.37 -5.49 -14.69
C LEU A 152 4.40 -6.18 -13.75
N ILE A 153 3.59 -7.09 -14.30
CA ILE A 153 2.67 -7.92 -13.55
C ILE A 153 2.96 -9.40 -13.82
N ALA A 154 2.93 -10.20 -12.76
CA ALA A 154 3.21 -11.63 -12.84
C ALA A 154 2.17 -12.36 -13.70
N LYS A 155 2.63 -13.38 -14.45
CA LYS A 155 1.75 -14.28 -15.19
C LYS A 155 0.90 -15.08 -14.19
N ASP A 156 -0.33 -15.40 -14.56
CA ASP A 156 -1.29 -16.19 -13.77
C ASP A 156 -1.89 -15.50 -12.52
N ALA A 157 -1.55 -14.24 -12.25
CA ALA A 157 -2.17 -13.47 -11.16
C ALA A 157 -3.64 -13.10 -11.48
N GLY A 158 -4.50 -13.16 -10.45
CA GLY A 158 -5.80 -12.50 -10.45
C GLY A 158 -5.67 -11.03 -10.08
N LEU A 159 -6.09 -10.13 -10.95
CA LEU A 159 -5.93 -8.69 -10.78
C LEU A 159 -7.30 -8.04 -10.78
N GLU A 160 -7.63 -7.34 -9.70
CA GLU A 160 -8.88 -6.61 -9.57
C GLU A 160 -8.58 -5.13 -9.34
N VAL A 161 -9.10 -4.28 -10.22
CA VAL A 161 -8.94 -2.82 -10.10
C VAL A 161 -10.31 -2.16 -10.20
N ALA A 162 -10.67 -1.45 -9.14
CA ALA A 162 -12.03 -1.04 -8.86
C ALA A 162 -12.12 0.44 -8.47
N CYS A 163 -13.10 1.18 -8.98
CA CYS A 163 -13.56 2.42 -8.35
C CYS A 163 -15.08 2.53 -8.21
N GLU A 164 -15.56 3.21 -7.17
CA GLU A 164 -16.97 3.64 -7.15
C GLU A 164 -17.16 4.93 -7.94
N ASN A 165 -16.47 6.01 -7.56
CA ASN A 165 -16.60 7.33 -8.18
C ASN A 165 -15.20 7.83 -8.60
N GLY A 166 -14.90 7.80 -9.90
CA GLY A 166 -13.64 8.35 -10.41
C GLY A 166 -13.07 7.58 -11.61
N ILE A 167 -11.81 7.14 -11.50
CA ILE A 167 -11.09 6.55 -12.64
C ILE A 167 -10.34 5.29 -12.20
N THR A 168 -10.47 4.24 -13.00
CA THR A 168 -9.60 3.07 -12.95
C THR A 168 -8.67 3.10 -14.15
N GLU A 169 -7.37 2.95 -13.94
CA GLU A 169 -6.36 2.88 -15.00
C GLU A 169 -5.47 1.65 -14.86
N ILE A 170 -5.36 0.87 -15.95
CA ILE A 170 -4.40 -0.22 -16.07
C ILE A 170 -3.46 0.08 -17.23
N SER A 171 -2.16 0.04 -16.95
CA SER A 171 -1.09 0.21 -17.92
C SER A 171 -0.04 -0.88 -17.71
N ASP A 172 -0.26 -2.05 -18.30
CA ASP A 172 0.67 -3.17 -18.23
C ASP A 172 1.59 -3.20 -19.46
N LYS A 173 2.88 -3.42 -19.24
CA LYS A 173 3.84 -3.65 -20.34
C LYS A 173 3.57 -4.99 -21.03
N ASN A 174 3.00 -5.95 -20.31
CA ASN A 174 2.43 -7.16 -20.85
C ASN A 174 1.01 -6.82 -21.29
N LYS A 175 0.82 -6.40 -22.56
CA LYS A 175 -0.51 -6.23 -23.14
C LYS A 175 -1.38 -7.43 -22.75
N ALA A 176 -2.35 -7.22 -21.88
CA ALA A 176 -3.41 -8.18 -21.67
C ALA A 176 -3.97 -8.49 -23.06
N ASN A 177 -3.84 -9.72 -23.53
CA ASN A 177 -4.56 -10.14 -24.72
C ASN A 177 -6.04 -10.03 -24.34
N LEU A 178 -6.69 -8.93 -24.75
CA LEU A 178 -8.11 -8.64 -24.56
C LEU A 178 -8.96 -9.56 -25.46
N GLY A 179 -8.74 -10.87 -25.38
CA GLY A 179 -9.34 -11.88 -26.24
C GLY A 179 -8.93 -13.27 -25.79
N TYR A 180 -9.92 -14.00 -25.26
CA TYR A 180 -9.94 -15.42 -24.91
C TYR A 180 -8.82 -15.95 -24.00
N LYS A 181 -9.25 -16.54 -22.88
CA LYS A 181 -8.46 -17.31 -21.92
C LYS A 181 -7.46 -18.23 -22.64
N SER A 182 -6.18 -17.91 -22.55
CA SER A 182 -5.09 -18.86 -22.75
C SER A 182 -4.39 -19.06 -21.41
N ASP A 183 -3.95 -20.27 -21.13
CA ASP A 183 -3.02 -20.52 -20.02
C ASP A 183 -1.79 -19.58 -20.17
N GLU A 184 -1.17 -19.18 -19.05
CA GLU A 184 0.00 -18.26 -18.99
C GLU A 184 -0.29 -16.75 -19.14
N CYS A 185 -1.53 -16.29 -18.94
CA CYS A 185 -1.92 -14.87 -18.99
C CYS A 185 -2.55 -14.39 -17.67
N ALA A 186 -2.22 -13.17 -17.24
CA ALA A 186 -2.87 -12.54 -16.08
C ALA A 186 -4.35 -12.25 -16.37
N HIS A 187 -5.21 -12.37 -15.35
CA HIS A 187 -6.64 -12.16 -15.46
C HIS A 187 -7.06 -10.85 -14.79
N TYR A 188 -7.65 -9.93 -15.55
CA TYR A 188 -8.03 -8.60 -15.07
C TYR A 188 -9.55 -8.49 -14.92
N VAL A 189 -9.99 -8.05 -13.74
CA VAL A 189 -11.34 -7.55 -13.49
C VAL A 189 -11.23 -6.05 -13.27
N VAL A 190 -11.74 -5.27 -14.22
CA VAL A 190 -11.66 -3.80 -14.19
C VAL A 190 -13.06 -3.23 -14.16
N HIS A 191 -13.38 -2.44 -13.14
CA HIS A 191 -14.70 -1.85 -13.04
C HIS A 191 -14.65 -0.46 -12.41
N CYS A 192 -15.49 0.44 -12.91
CA CYS A 192 -15.80 1.68 -12.20
C CYS A 192 -17.30 1.95 -12.28
N LEU A 193 -17.95 2.14 -11.13
CA LEU A 193 -19.42 2.26 -11.05
C LEU A 193 -19.92 3.58 -11.66
N ASN A 194 -19.37 4.69 -11.19
CA ASN A 194 -19.70 6.06 -11.55
C ASN A 194 -18.44 6.79 -12.02
N GLY A 195 -17.86 6.32 -13.12
CA GLY A 195 -16.57 6.82 -13.56
C GLY A 195 -16.09 6.25 -14.88
N LYS A 196 -14.77 6.21 -15.06
CA LYS A 196 -14.13 5.74 -16.28
C LYS A 196 -13.15 4.61 -15.99
N ALA A 197 -13.30 3.49 -16.67
CA ALA A 197 -12.28 2.45 -16.72
C ALA A 197 -11.42 2.62 -17.99
N VAL A 198 -10.10 2.59 -17.84
CA VAL A 198 -9.13 2.74 -18.92
C VAL A 198 -8.13 1.60 -18.84
N VAL A 199 -7.98 0.86 -19.94
CA VAL A 199 -6.96 -0.18 -20.12
C VAL A 199 -6.11 0.23 -21.32
N LYS A 200 -4.79 0.36 -21.13
CA LYS A 200 -3.82 0.79 -22.15
C LYS A 200 -2.84 -0.32 -22.51
#